data_AF-R5QHC2-F1
#
_entry.id   AF-R5QHC2-F1
#
_cell.length_a   1.000
_cell.length_b   1.000
_cell.length_c   1.000
_cell.angle_alpha   90.00
_cell.angle_beta   90.00
_cell.angle_gamma   90.00
#
_symmetry.space_group_name_H-M   'P 1'
#
loop_
_entity.id
_entity.type
_entity.pdbx_description
1 polymer ?
#
loop_
_entity_poly.entity_id
_entity_poly.type
_entity_poly.pdbx_seq_one_letter_code
_entity_poly.pdbx_strand_id
1 'polypeptide(L)'
;MQSLYEQFLAVGQVHSLITGKEFPGNSDRPSQKKESTLDSAFQTRQPDTSYKRLKQLERIVSESSIGAALLNTAKKNNISIRLDDSVKNCCGFYQPDKGAIILNAAQDNNVLASTMVHEARHVWQGLQPLAFDIDLQVKPFFMMGFAIEADAVATETMFAFDLRKSRPEIWDSLKKSHYGKVADAFENGIKSSKRISKGLNEAFLAWYETPVVSSYAGDYLSALKCCSENQYGEERSFLSKDVSAEQIAKTLCKFEKEVYLDEPSILESPEKLHMNPKQKNELDTILINWANRTFRSANVGSDAIFVKESDGSYTAGKTLAAKASKQSPLWMQKLKNNGR
;
A
#
# COMPACT_ATOMS: atom_id res chain seq x y z
N MET A 1 6.84 11.59 -19.97
CA MET A 1 5.88 11.90 -18.90
C MET A 1 6.03 10.79 -17.89
N GLN A 2 6.58 11.08 -16.70
CA GLN A 2 6.60 10.12 -15.60
C GLN A 2 5.15 9.79 -15.20
N SER A 3 4.87 8.53 -14.86
CA SER A 3 3.54 8.15 -14.38
C SER A 3 3.25 8.82 -13.03
N LEU A 4 1.98 9.10 -12.73
CA LEU A 4 1.59 9.74 -11.46
C LEU A 4 1.90 8.87 -10.24
N TYR A 5 2.02 7.55 -10.42
CA TYR A 5 2.54 6.61 -9.43
C TYR A 5 4.04 6.84 -9.16
N GLU A 6 4.83 7.20 -10.17
CA GLU A 6 6.22 7.63 -9.98
C GLU A 6 6.30 8.96 -9.24
N GLN A 7 5.35 9.88 -9.45
CA GLN A 7 5.27 11.14 -8.68
C GLN A 7 4.87 10.89 -7.22
N PHE A 8 3.93 9.98 -6.96
CA PHE A 8 3.51 9.55 -5.62
C PHE A 8 4.69 9.06 -4.76
N LEU A 9 5.68 8.40 -5.35
CA LEU A 9 6.89 7.98 -4.65
C LEU A 9 8.03 8.99 -4.70
N ALA A 10 8.13 9.77 -5.78
CA ALA A 10 9.19 10.77 -5.95
C ALA A 10 9.04 12.01 -5.06
N VAL A 11 7.87 12.26 -4.45
CA VAL A 11 7.66 13.41 -3.53
C VAL A 11 8.39 13.25 -2.19
N GLY A 12 9.19 12.18 -2.00
CA GLY A 12 10.38 12.25 -1.15
C GLY A 12 10.14 12.40 0.36
N GLN A 13 8.89 12.29 0.83
CA GLN A 13 8.54 12.26 2.25
C GLN A 13 7.66 11.07 2.65
N VAL A 14 7.32 10.15 1.73
CA VAL A 14 6.69 8.87 2.10
C VAL A 14 7.74 7.85 2.58
N HIS A 15 8.67 8.32 3.44
CA HIS A 15 9.57 7.46 4.22
C HIS A 15 8.82 6.64 5.28
N SER A 16 7.50 6.83 5.40
CA SER A 16 6.61 6.22 6.39
C SER A 16 5.79 5.03 5.88
N LEU A 17 6.01 4.58 4.63
CA LEU A 17 5.14 3.59 3.97
C LEU A 17 4.97 2.26 4.69
N ILE A 18 5.76 1.96 5.73
CA ILE A 18 5.57 0.78 6.57
C ILE A 18 6.07 1.13 7.97
N THR A 19 5.19 1.67 8.83
CA THR A 19 5.06 1.36 10.27
C THR A 19 4.26 2.41 11.03
N GLY A 20 3.16 1.97 11.65
CA GLY A 20 2.57 2.70 12.77
C GLY A 20 3.46 2.60 14.02
N LYS A 21 4.21 3.67 14.32
CA LYS A 21 4.38 4.29 15.67
C LYS A 21 5.55 5.28 15.68
N GLU A 22 5.28 6.52 16.06
CA GLU A 22 6.24 7.47 16.64
C GLU A 22 6.29 7.35 18.17
N PHE A 23 7.45 7.63 18.79
CA PHE A 23 7.61 8.42 20.04
C PHE A 23 9.11 8.83 20.22
N PRO A 24 9.41 9.90 20.99
CA PRO A 24 10.53 10.81 20.72
C PRO A 24 11.82 10.42 21.43
N GLY A 25 12.95 10.59 20.74
CA GLY A 25 14.28 10.58 21.36
C GLY A 25 14.58 11.94 21.98
N ASN A 26 14.87 11.96 23.29
CA ASN A 26 15.38 13.15 23.97
C ASN A 26 16.91 13.04 24.13
N SER A 27 17.57 14.05 23.56
CA SER A 27 18.90 14.64 23.73
C SER A 27 19.95 14.07 24.73
N ASP A 28 21.19 14.05 24.20
CA ASP A 28 22.48 14.47 24.80
C ASP A 28 23.19 13.66 25.90
N ARG A 29 24.37 13.09 25.59
CA ARG A 29 25.72 13.61 25.96
C ARG A 29 26.90 12.64 25.65
N PRO A 30 28.17 13.11 25.62
CA PRO A 30 29.22 12.57 24.76
C PRO A 30 30.32 11.70 25.42
N SER A 31 30.93 10.86 24.56
CA SER A 31 32.35 10.43 24.45
C SER A 31 33.13 9.83 25.66
N GLN A 32 33.58 8.57 25.56
CA GLN A 32 34.99 8.16 25.31
C GLN A 32 35.31 6.68 25.72
N LYS A 33 35.91 5.94 24.77
CA LYS A 33 36.90 4.83 24.85
C LYS A 33 36.84 3.77 25.98
N LYS A 34 36.65 2.50 25.57
CA LYS A 34 37.70 1.44 25.52
C LYS A 34 37.08 0.17 24.94
N GLU A 35 37.51 -0.24 23.74
CA GLU A 35 37.11 -1.52 23.15
C GLU A 35 37.58 -2.68 24.02
N SER A 36 36.64 -3.47 24.52
CA SER A 36 36.92 -4.74 25.19
C SER A 36 36.78 -5.87 24.18
N THR A 37 37.62 -6.89 24.31
CA THR A 37 37.66 -8.10 23.46
C THR A 37 36.40 -8.99 23.53
N LEU A 38 35.37 -8.57 24.29
CA LEU A 38 34.04 -9.19 24.35
C LEU A 38 33.02 -8.46 23.46
N ASP A 39 33.22 -7.17 23.15
CA ASP A 39 32.35 -6.42 22.23
C ASP A 39 32.48 -6.92 20.77
N SER A 40 33.65 -7.49 20.42
CA SER A 40 33.86 -8.14 19.13
C SER A 40 33.14 -9.50 19.00
N ALA A 41 32.85 -10.17 20.12
CA ALA A 41 32.12 -11.45 20.14
C ALA A 41 30.59 -11.26 19.95
N PHE A 42 30.09 -10.04 20.21
CA PHE A 42 28.72 -9.62 19.95
C PHE A 42 28.64 -8.62 18.79
N GLN A 43 29.58 -8.66 17.84
CA GLN A 43 29.37 -7.98 16.56
C GLN A 43 28.05 -8.49 15.98
N THR A 44 27.04 -7.62 16.03
CA THR A 44 25.80 -7.74 15.29
C THR A 44 26.22 -8.03 13.85
N ARG A 45 26.02 -9.28 13.44
CA ARG A 45 26.47 -9.78 12.14
C ARG A 45 25.89 -8.85 11.08
N GLN A 46 26.75 -8.16 10.34
CA GLN A 46 26.31 -7.24 9.30
C GLN A 46 25.35 -8.00 8.37
N PRO A 47 24.18 -7.42 8.03
CA PRO A 47 23.22 -8.09 7.15
C PRO A 47 23.87 -8.52 5.83
N ASP A 48 23.65 -9.77 5.42
CA ASP A 48 24.19 -10.28 4.16
C ASP A 48 23.41 -9.67 2.98
N THR A 49 24.02 -8.74 2.25
CA THR A 49 23.49 -8.11 1.04
C THR A 49 23.98 -8.76 -0.26
N SER A 50 24.62 -9.94 -0.16
CA SER A 50 25.30 -10.56 -1.29
C SER A 50 24.34 -10.97 -2.42
N TYR A 51 24.85 -10.90 -3.65
CA TYR A 51 24.17 -11.44 -4.83
C TYR A 51 23.84 -12.93 -4.69
N LYS A 52 24.68 -13.70 -3.97
CA LYS A 52 24.44 -15.11 -3.70
C LYS A 52 23.16 -15.31 -2.89
N ARG A 53 22.94 -14.51 -1.85
CA ARG A 53 21.73 -14.57 -1.04
C ARG A 53 20.50 -14.12 -1.82
N LEU A 54 20.59 -13.04 -2.58
CA LEU A 54 19.50 -12.62 -3.47
C LEU A 54 19.13 -13.73 -4.45
N LYS A 55 20.11 -14.38 -5.08
CA LYS A 55 19.86 -15.53 -5.97
C LYS A 55 19.22 -16.71 -5.26
N GLN A 56 19.55 -16.95 -4.00
CA GLN A 56 18.87 -17.97 -3.21
C GLN A 56 17.40 -17.60 -2.98
N LEU A 57 17.09 -16.34 -2.65
CA LEU A 57 15.71 -15.86 -2.51
C LEU A 57 14.92 -15.99 -3.81
N GLU A 58 15.48 -15.55 -4.94
CA GLU A 58 14.84 -15.69 -6.24
C GLU A 58 14.53 -17.15 -6.58
N ARG A 59 15.43 -18.08 -6.22
CA ARG A 59 15.20 -19.53 -6.42
C ARG A 59 14.05 -20.03 -5.56
N ILE A 60 14.01 -19.66 -4.27
CA ILE A 60 12.92 -20.02 -3.36
C ILE A 60 11.58 -19.51 -3.91
N VAL A 61 11.51 -18.23 -4.30
CA VAL A 61 10.29 -17.63 -4.84
C VAL A 61 9.86 -18.30 -6.15
N SER A 62 10.82 -18.72 -6.98
CA SER A 62 10.56 -19.41 -8.24
C SER A 62 10.07 -20.86 -8.09
N GLU A 63 10.11 -21.45 -6.89
CA GLU A 63 9.54 -22.79 -6.65
C GLU A 63 8.01 -22.78 -6.70
N SER A 64 7.38 -21.62 -6.49
CA SER A 64 5.94 -21.43 -6.66
C SER A 64 5.62 -20.86 -8.04
N SER A 65 4.55 -21.35 -8.67
CA SER A 65 4.12 -20.88 -9.99
C SER A 65 3.78 -19.38 -10.01
N ILE A 66 3.10 -18.87 -8.96
CA ILE A 66 2.77 -17.45 -8.84
C ILE A 66 4.02 -16.60 -8.58
N GLY A 67 4.94 -17.09 -7.72
CA GLY A 67 6.20 -16.42 -7.45
C GLY A 67 7.07 -16.30 -8.71
N ALA A 68 7.22 -17.39 -9.46
CA ALA A 68 7.93 -17.40 -10.73
C ALA A 68 7.30 -16.45 -11.76
N ALA A 69 5.97 -16.40 -11.85
CA ALA A 69 5.26 -15.50 -12.77
C ALA A 69 5.50 -14.02 -12.43
N LEU A 70 5.49 -13.66 -11.14
CA LEU A 70 5.74 -12.29 -10.69
C LEU A 70 7.20 -11.88 -10.88
N LEU A 71 8.16 -12.76 -10.58
CA LEU A 71 9.58 -12.49 -10.88
C LEU A 71 9.82 -12.31 -12.38
N ASN A 72 9.17 -13.11 -13.22
CA ASN A 72 9.23 -12.94 -14.66
C ASN A 72 8.59 -11.62 -15.11
N THR A 73 7.52 -11.18 -14.46
CA THR A 73 6.88 -9.87 -14.72
C THR A 73 7.84 -8.74 -14.37
N ALA A 74 8.45 -8.76 -13.17
CA ALA A 74 9.46 -7.79 -12.77
C ALA A 74 10.62 -7.73 -13.77
N LYS A 75 11.18 -8.88 -14.13
CA LYS A 75 12.28 -8.99 -15.10
C LYS A 75 11.91 -8.43 -16.48
N LYS A 76 10.73 -8.76 -17.02
CA LYS A 76 10.26 -8.27 -18.33
C LYS A 76 10.07 -6.75 -18.36
N ASN A 77 9.80 -6.14 -17.22
CA ASN A 77 9.60 -4.70 -17.08
C ASN A 77 10.86 -3.99 -16.55
N ASN A 78 12.03 -4.62 -16.66
CA ASN A 78 13.33 -4.07 -16.24
C ASN A 78 13.38 -3.63 -14.77
N ILE A 79 12.62 -4.30 -13.91
CA ILE A 79 12.64 -4.03 -12.47
C ILE A 79 13.86 -4.73 -11.86
N SER A 80 14.72 -3.95 -11.21
CA SER A 80 15.83 -4.46 -10.42
C SER A 80 15.35 -4.94 -9.06
N ILE A 81 15.97 -6.00 -8.51
CA ILE A 81 15.70 -6.48 -7.16
C ILE A 81 17.01 -6.48 -6.39
N ARG A 82 17.03 -5.95 -5.17
CA ARG A 82 18.23 -5.89 -4.34
C ARG A 82 17.96 -6.03 -2.85
N LEU A 83 18.97 -6.50 -2.13
CA LEU A 83 19.03 -6.47 -0.67
C LEU A 83 19.75 -5.21 -0.22
N ASP A 84 19.20 -4.53 0.78
CA ASP A 84 19.71 -3.26 1.29
C ASP A 84 19.63 -3.27 2.82
N ASP A 85 20.74 -2.97 3.48
CA ASP A 85 20.92 -2.98 4.94
C ASP A 85 20.59 -1.62 5.59
N SER A 86 20.41 -0.57 4.77
CA SER A 86 19.96 0.74 5.20
C SER A 86 18.45 0.79 5.43
N VAL A 87 17.68 -0.15 4.87
CA VAL A 87 16.23 -0.25 5.06
C VAL A 87 15.91 -0.49 6.53
N LYS A 88 15.23 0.48 7.14
CA LYS A 88 14.73 0.39 8.52
C LYS A 88 13.22 0.31 8.51
N ASN A 89 12.67 -0.28 9.57
CA ASN A 89 11.23 -0.30 9.89
C ASN A 89 10.33 -1.09 8.94
N CYS A 90 10.84 -1.65 7.83
CA CYS A 90 10.05 -2.48 6.93
C CYS A 90 10.79 -3.72 6.44
N CYS A 91 10.06 -4.66 5.81
CA CYS A 91 10.65 -5.86 5.22
C CYS A 91 11.14 -5.63 3.78
N GLY A 92 10.51 -4.71 3.06
CA GLY A 92 10.84 -4.35 1.69
C GLY A 92 9.87 -3.29 1.18
N PHE A 93 10.14 -2.77 -0.02
CA PHE A 93 9.23 -1.89 -0.74
C PHE A 93 9.57 -1.88 -2.23
N TYR A 94 8.56 -1.65 -3.07
CA TYR A 94 8.71 -1.34 -4.48
C TYR A 94 8.87 0.18 -4.68
N GLN A 95 9.87 0.56 -5.47
CA GLN A 95 10.20 1.94 -5.87
C GLN A 95 10.06 2.15 -7.39
N PRO A 96 8.84 2.41 -7.90
CA PRO A 96 8.52 2.67 -9.30
C PRO A 96 9.40 3.66 -10.04
N ASP A 97 9.70 4.81 -9.44
CA ASP A 97 10.53 5.87 -10.03
C ASP A 97 11.95 5.40 -10.34
N LYS A 98 12.46 4.42 -9.59
CA LYS A 98 13.76 3.78 -9.80
C LYS A 98 13.68 2.42 -10.47
N GLY A 99 12.46 1.92 -10.76
CA GLY A 99 12.25 0.57 -11.25
C GLY A 99 12.93 -0.48 -10.37
N ALA A 100 12.74 -0.42 -9.05
CA ALA A 100 13.48 -1.27 -8.11
C ALA A 100 12.58 -1.84 -7.00
N ILE A 101 12.74 -3.13 -6.70
CA ILE A 101 12.28 -3.76 -5.46
C ILE A 101 13.47 -3.80 -4.50
N ILE A 102 13.29 -3.20 -3.33
CA ILE A 102 14.32 -3.14 -2.29
C ILE A 102 13.85 -3.98 -1.10
N LEU A 103 14.66 -4.96 -0.71
CA LEU A 103 14.39 -5.87 0.40
C LEU A 103 15.32 -5.58 1.57
N ASN A 104 14.79 -5.57 2.79
CA ASN A 104 15.56 -5.33 4.00
C ASN A 104 16.47 -6.52 4.31
N ALA A 105 17.78 -6.33 4.13
CA ALA A 105 18.77 -7.37 4.33
C ALA A 105 18.81 -7.91 5.77
N ALA A 106 18.31 -7.16 6.75
CA ALA A 106 18.28 -7.60 8.15
C ALA A 106 17.19 -8.66 8.42
N GLN A 107 16.22 -8.85 7.51
CA GLN A 107 15.14 -9.83 7.68
C GLN A 107 15.56 -11.24 7.29
N ASP A 108 14.89 -12.25 7.86
CA ASP A 108 15.11 -13.65 7.50
C ASP A 108 14.60 -13.97 6.08
N ASN A 109 15.21 -14.95 5.42
CA ASN A 109 14.84 -15.31 4.05
C ASN A 109 13.39 -15.80 3.93
N ASN A 110 12.81 -16.37 4.99
CA ASN A 110 11.42 -16.83 4.98
C ASN A 110 10.43 -15.66 4.94
N VAL A 111 10.76 -14.57 5.63
CA VAL A 111 10.01 -13.30 5.58
C VAL A 111 10.21 -12.63 4.21
N LEU A 112 11.46 -12.58 3.74
CA LEU A 112 11.81 -11.91 2.49
C LEU A 112 11.26 -12.62 1.25
N ALA A 113 11.03 -13.93 1.29
CA ALA A 113 10.39 -14.65 0.19
C ALA A 113 8.95 -14.16 -0.05
N SER A 114 8.12 -14.08 0.99
CA SER A 114 6.76 -13.53 0.89
C SER A 114 6.79 -12.04 0.56
N THR A 115 7.68 -11.27 1.20
CA THR A 115 7.86 -9.84 0.92
C THR A 115 8.21 -9.60 -0.55
N MET A 116 9.11 -10.38 -1.14
CA MET A 116 9.47 -10.25 -2.55
C MET A 116 8.27 -10.49 -3.48
N VAL A 117 7.38 -11.42 -3.12
CA VAL A 117 6.14 -11.67 -3.85
C VAL A 117 5.16 -10.50 -3.71
N HIS A 118 5.03 -9.94 -2.51
CA HIS A 118 4.24 -8.74 -2.24
C HIS A 118 4.69 -7.56 -3.11
N GLU A 119 5.98 -7.21 -3.07
CA GLU A 119 6.51 -6.09 -3.85
C GLU A 119 6.45 -6.35 -5.37
N ALA A 120 6.68 -7.59 -5.80
CA ALA A 120 6.53 -7.95 -7.21
C ALA A 120 5.06 -7.92 -7.66
N ARG A 121 4.10 -8.11 -6.74
CA ARG A 121 2.68 -7.92 -7.04
C ARG A 121 2.36 -6.45 -7.30
N HIS A 122 2.96 -5.50 -6.58
CA HIS A 122 2.82 -4.08 -6.90
C HIS A 122 3.35 -3.72 -8.29
N VAL A 123 4.43 -4.35 -8.74
CA VAL A 123 4.87 -4.21 -10.14
C VAL A 123 3.76 -4.63 -11.11
N TRP A 124 3.16 -5.81 -10.90
CA TRP A 124 2.08 -6.30 -11.76
C TRP A 124 0.85 -5.37 -11.71
N GLN A 125 0.50 -4.85 -10.53
CA GLN A 125 -0.61 -3.92 -10.34
C GLN A 125 -0.37 -2.59 -11.08
N GLY A 126 0.87 -2.07 -11.04
CA GLY A 126 1.27 -0.87 -11.78
C GLY A 126 1.21 -1.00 -13.30
N LEU A 127 1.15 -2.23 -13.83
CA LEU A 127 0.99 -2.51 -15.26
C LEU A 127 -0.48 -2.66 -15.68
N GLN A 128 -1.43 -2.64 -14.75
CA GLN A 128 -2.84 -2.78 -15.09
C GLN A 128 -3.40 -1.52 -15.74
N PRO A 129 -4.44 -1.62 -16.59
CA PRO A 129 -5.01 -0.47 -17.30
C PRO A 129 -5.54 0.65 -16.39
N LEU A 130 -5.88 0.27 -15.16
CA LEU A 130 -6.34 1.18 -14.12
C LEU A 130 -5.30 1.17 -13.00
N ALA A 131 -4.44 2.18 -13.00
CA ALA A 131 -3.43 2.36 -11.97
C ALA A 131 -3.98 3.22 -10.82
N PHE A 132 -3.33 3.11 -9.66
CA PHE A 132 -3.52 4.08 -8.58
C PHE A 132 -3.12 5.47 -9.07
N ASP A 133 -3.98 6.45 -8.83
CA ASP A 133 -3.82 7.80 -9.35
C ASP A 133 -4.36 8.81 -8.34
N ILE A 134 -3.60 9.86 -8.07
CA ILE A 134 -3.98 10.96 -7.18
C ILE A 134 -5.10 11.84 -7.79
N ASP A 135 -5.35 11.70 -9.09
CA ASP A 135 -6.51 12.32 -9.75
C ASP A 135 -7.84 11.67 -9.37
N LEU A 136 -7.83 10.50 -8.73
CA LEU A 136 -9.04 9.84 -8.24
C LEU A 136 -9.74 10.70 -7.18
N GLN A 137 -11.07 10.73 -7.22
CA GLN A 137 -11.88 11.26 -6.13
C GLN A 137 -11.59 10.52 -4.83
N VAL A 138 -11.97 11.11 -3.69
CA VAL A 138 -11.58 10.63 -2.36
C VAL A 138 -12.04 9.19 -2.12
N LYS A 139 -13.29 8.86 -2.46
CA LYS A 139 -13.83 7.49 -2.36
C LYS A 139 -12.95 6.48 -3.14
N PRO A 140 -12.81 6.57 -4.48
CA PRO A 140 -12.00 5.63 -5.22
C PRO A 140 -10.50 5.68 -4.88
N PHE A 141 -9.97 6.81 -4.41
CA PHE A 141 -8.57 6.91 -3.98
C PHE A 141 -8.28 5.99 -2.80
N PHE A 142 -9.05 6.08 -1.71
CA PHE A 142 -8.85 5.18 -0.56
C PHE A 142 -9.27 3.75 -0.86
N MET A 143 -10.38 3.56 -1.58
CA MET A 143 -10.86 2.23 -1.95
C MET A 143 -9.83 1.47 -2.81
N MET A 144 -9.23 2.13 -3.81
CA MET A 144 -8.18 1.56 -4.65
C MET A 144 -6.91 1.27 -3.83
N GLY A 145 -6.47 2.23 -3.00
CA GLY A 145 -5.30 2.04 -2.15
C GLY A 145 -5.41 0.81 -1.25
N PHE A 146 -6.53 0.68 -0.54
CA PHE A 146 -6.79 -0.50 0.30
C PHE A 146 -6.87 -1.80 -0.50
N ALA A 147 -7.51 -1.77 -1.68
CA ALA A 147 -7.62 -2.95 -2.53
C ALA A 147 -6.27 -3.41 -3.09
N ILE A 148 -5.35 -2.49 -3.37
CA ILE A 148 -3.97 -2.78 -3.83
C ILE A 148 -3.22 -3.61 -2.76
N GLU A 149 -3.26 -3.15 -1.51
CA GLU A 149 -2.59 -3.81 -0.40
C GLU A 149 -3.25 -5.14 -0.05
N ALA A 150 -4.58 -5.18 0.00
CA ALA A 150 -5.33 -6.41 0.27
C ALA A 150 -5.04 -7.50 -0.79
N ASP A 151 -4.95 -7.13 -2.07
CA ASP A 151 -4.59 -8.04 -3.17
C ASP A 151 -3.13 -8.50 -3.09
N ALA A 152 -2.20 -7.61 -2.72
CA ALA A 152 -0.80 -7.96 -2.52
C ALA A 152 -0.63 -8.98 -1.37
N VAL A 153 -1.31 -8.76 -0.24
CA VAL A 153 -1.29 -9.68 0.91
C VAL A 153 -2.01 -11.00 0.59
N ALA A 154 -3.13 -10.98 -0.15
CA ALA A 154 -3.78 -12.21 -0.62
C ALA A 154 -2.84 -13.03 -1.53
N THR A 155 -2.08 -12.35 -2.39
CA THR A 155 -1.12 -12.98 -3.30
C THR A 155 0.09 -13.57 -2.58
N GLU A 156 0.70 -12.86 -1.63
CA GLU A 156 1.81 -13.41 -0.83
C GLU A 156 1.32 -14.59 0.06
N THR A 157 0.07 -14.54 0.50
CA THR A 157 -0.55 -15.64 1.26
C THR A 157 -0.73 -16.88 0.39
N MET A 158 -1.22 -16.71 -0.85
CA MET A 158 -1.31 -17.80 -1.82
C MET A 158 0.07 -18.42 -2.08
N PHE A 159 1.10 -17.60 -2.28
CA PHE A 159 2.48 -18.06 -2.46
C PHE A 159 2.97 -18.89 -1.26
N ALA A 160 2.83 -18.37 -0.04
CA ALA A 160 3.26 -19.08 1.16
C ALA A 160 2.48 -20.39 1.34
N PHE A 161 1.18 -20.40 1.01
CA PHE A 161 0.36 -21.61 1.06
C PHE A 161 0.82 -22.65 0.03
N ASP A 162 1.16 -22.23 -1.20
CA ASP A 162 1.65 -23.12 -2.27
C ASP A 162 2.89 -23.89 -1.81
N LEU A 163 3.82 -23.19 -1.13
CA LEU A 163 5.07 -23.77 -0.63
C LEU A 163 4.96 -24.48 0.71
N ARG A 164 3.82 -24.45 1.41
CA ARG A 164 3.72 -24.93 2.81
C ARG A 164 4.15 -26.37 3.07
N LYS A 165 4.19 -27.24 2.04
CA LYS A 165 4.64 -28.63 2.16
C LYS A 165 6.15 -28.79 1.96
N SER A 166 6.75 -28.02 1.05
CA SER A 166 8.18 -28.09 0.74
C SER A 166 9.01 -27.13 1.60
N ARG A 167 8.41 -26.00 2.01
CA ARG A 167 8.99 -24.93 2.81
C ARG A 167 7.99 -24.44 3.87
N PRO A 168 7.63 -25.28 4.85
CA PRO A 168 6.67 -24.92 5.90
C PRO A 168 7.06 -23.65 6.66
N GLU A 169 8.36 -23.35 6.76
CA GLU A 169 8.89 -22.18 7.45
C GLU A 169 8.38 -20.84 6.90
N ILE A 170 8.10 -20.75 5.59
CA ILE A 170 7.55 -19.54 4.96
C ILE A 170 6.10 -19.33 5.39
N TRP A 171 5.29 -20.40 5.32
CA TRP A 171 3.90 -20.39 5.77
C TRP A 171 3.79 -20.08 7.26
N ASP A 172 4.61 -20.73 8.08
CA ASP A 172 4.64 -20.51 9.53
C ASP A 172 5.07 -19.09 9.90
N SER A 173 6.02 -18.51 9.15
CA SER A 173 6.43 -17.13 9.33
C SER A 173 5.28 -16.15 9.05
N LEU A 174 4.52 -16.39 7.97
CA LEU A 174 3.34 -15.57 7.65
C LEU A 174 2.25 -15.73 8.71
N LYS A 175 1.98 -16.96 9.17
CA LYS A 175 0.99 -17.21 10.22
C LYS A 175 1.31 -16.53 11.55
N LYS A 176 2.60 -16.38 11.87
CA LYS A 176 3.07 -15.71 13.09
C LYS A 176 3.12 -14.18 12.98
N SER A 177 2.97 -13.63 11.77
CA SER A 177 2.95 -12.19 11.55
C SER A 177 1.55 -11.61 11.85
N HIS A 178 1.40 -10.30 11.67
CA HIS A 178 0.09 -9.63 11.74
C HIS A 178 -0.89 -10.08 10.64
N TYR A 179 -0.45 -10.88 9.66
CA TYR A 179 -1.27 -11.50 8.62
C TYR A 179 -1.74 -12.91 8.96
N GLY A 180 -1.56 -13.40 10.20
CA GLY A 180 -2.03 -14.73 10.60
C GLY A 180 -3.52 -14.99 10.32
N LYS A 181 -4.39 -14.00 10.58
CA LYS A 181 -5.83 -14.09 10.25
C LYS A 181 -6.09 -14.19 8.74
N VAL A 182 -5.29 -13.50 7.94
CA VAL A 182 -5.39 -13.55 6.47
C VAL A 182 -5.00 -14.94 5.96
N ALA A 183 -3.93 -15.51 6.51
CA ALA A 183 -3.50 -16.88 6.21
C ALA A 183 -4.55 -17.93 6.61
N ASP A 184 -5.16 -17.78 7.79
CA ASP A 184 -6.25 -18.66 8.24
C ASP A 184 -7.49 -18.55 7.34
N ALA A 185 -7.88 -17.33 6.96
CA ALA A 185 -9.01 -17.08 6.05
C ALA A 185 -8.78 -17.72 4.67
N PHE A 186 -7.57 -17.54 4.11
CA PHE A 186 -7.17 -18.16 2.84
C PHE A 186 -7.31 -19.70 2.89
N GLU A 187 -6.71 -20.32 3.91
CA GLU A 187 -6.73 -21.77 4.06
C GLU A 187 -8.16 -22.29 4.24
N ASN A 188 -8.99 -21.61 5.02
CA ASN A 188 -10.39 -21.98 5.24
C ASN A 188 -11.22 -21.85 3.96
N GLY A 189 -11.03 -20.78 3.18
CA GLY A 189 -11.68 -20.59 1.88
C GLY A 189 -11.37 -21.71 0.88
N ILE A 190 -10.12 -22.21 0.87
CA ILE A 190 -9.75 -23.39 0.07
C ILE A 190 -10.35 -24.67 0.64
N LYS A 191 -10.33 -24.86 1.97
CA LYS A 191 -10.86 -26.07 2.60
C LYS A 191 -12.35 -26.27 2.28
N SER A 192 -13.13 -25.18 2.29
CA SER A 192 -14.57 -25.18 2.08
C SER A 192 -14.99 -25.36 0.62
N SER A 193 -14.24 -24.80 -0.33
CA SER A 193 -14.62 -24.76 -1.76
C SER A 193 -13.76 -25.62 -2.68
N LYS A 194 -12.57 -26.02 -2.22
CA LYS A 194 -11.48 -26.60 -3.04
C LYS A 194 -10.99 -25.68 -4.17
N ARG A 195 -11.29 -24.37 -4.14
CA ARG A 195 -10.88 -23.38 -5.15
C ARG A 195 -9.90 -22.37 -4.58
N ILE A 196 -8.81 -22.10 -5.30
CA ILE A 196 -7.84 -21.03 -4.96
C ILE A 196 -8.50 -19.66 -4.97
N SER A 197 -9.38 -19.39 -5.94
CA SER A 197 -10.10 -18.11 -6.03
C SER A 197 -10.89 -17.80 -4.76
N LYS A 198 -11.49 -18.81 -4.12
CA LYS A 198 -12.18 -18.61 -2.84
C LYS A 198 -11.20 -18.29 -1.71
N GLY A 199 -10.05 -18.97 -1.67
CA GLY A 199 -8.98 -18.62 -0.72
C GLY A 199 -8.54 -17.16 -0.87
N LEU A 200 -8.30 -16.72 -2.12
CA LEU A 200 -7.93 -15.32 -2.42
C LEU A 200 -9.02 -14.34 -1.99
N ASN A 201 -10.29 -14.62 -2.27
CA ASN A 201 -11.43 -13.82 -1.82
C ASN A 201 -11.43 -13.63 -0.29
N GLU A 202 -11.36 -14.74 0.45
CA GLU A 202 -11.40 -14.69 1.92
C GLU A 202 -10.16 -13.98 2.49
N ALA A 203 -8.98 -14.20 1.92
CA ALA A 203 -7.75 -13.54 2.34
C ALA A 203 -7.81 -12.02 2.11
N PHE A 204 -8.26 -11.61 0.93
CA PHE A 204 -8.44 -10.22 0.56
C PHE A 204 -9.40 -9.52 1.54
N LEU A 205 -10.54 -10.14 1.85
CA LEU A 205 -11.51 -9.56 2.77
C LEU A 205 -11.00 -9.51 4.22
N ALA A 206 -10.23 -10.51 4.65
CA ALA A 206 -9.63 -10.58 5.98
C ALA A 206 -8.54 -9.53 6.21
N TRP A 207 -7.90 -9.02 5.16
CA TRP A 207 -6.91 -7.94 5.28
C TRP A 207 -7.49 -6.70 5.95
N TYR A 208 -8.75 -6.37 5.65
CA TYR A 208 -9.45 -5.21 6.24
C TYR A 208 -9.70 -5.32 7.75
N GLU A 209 -9.50 -6.50 8.34
CA GLU A 209 -9.61 -6.73 9.78
C GLU A 209 -8.27 -6.69 10.51
N THR A 210 -7.18 -6.51 9.75
CA THR A 210 -5.84 -6.41 10.31
C THR A 210 -5.60 -5.01 10.88
N PRO A 211 -4.71 -4.88 11.88
CA PRO A 211 -4.41 -3.57 12.48
C PRO A 211 -3.70 -2.61 11.51
N VAL A 212 -3.14 -3.10 10.40
CA VAL A 212 -2.36 -2.26 9.47
C VAL A 212 -3.21 -1.33 8.61
N VAL A 213 -4.51 -1.61 8.45
CA VAL A 213 -5.43 -0.77 7.65
C VAL A 213 -5.40 0.69 8.09
N SER A 214 -5.37 0.93 9.41
CA SER A 214 -5.31 2.29 9.94
C SER A 214 -3.97 2.97 9.62
N SER A 215 -2.86 2.23 9.53
CA SER A 215 -1.57 2.79 9.12
C SER A 215 -1.62 3.22 7.65
N TYR A 216 -2.09 2.34 6.77
CA TYR A 216 -2.24 2.65 5.35
C TYR A 216 -3.18 3.83 5.09
N ALA A 217 -4.28 3.95 5.84
CA ALA A 217 -5.14 5.12 5.78
C ALA A 217 -4.37 6.42 6.05
N GLY A 218 -3.45 6.41 7.03
CA GLY A 218 -2.56 7.54 7.34
C GLY A 218 -1.57 7.86 6.23
N ASP A 219 -1.01 6.85 5.57
CA ASP A 219 -0.08 7.03 4.46
C ASP A 219 -0.77 7.65 3.24
N TYR A 220 -1.95 7.14 2.87
CA TYR A 220 -2.76 7.71 1.79
C TYR A 220 -3.24 9.14 2.12
N LEU A 221 -3.58 9.43 3.38
CA LEU A 221 -3.87 10.80 3.82
C LEU A 221 -2.67 11.73 3.65
N SER A 222 -1.47 11.27 4.02
CA SER A 222 -0.23 12.05 3.91
C SER A 222 0.08 12.36 2.45
N ALA A 223 -0.08 11.38 1.55
CA ALA A 223 0.07 11.59 0.12
C ALA A 223 -0.96 12.59 -0.44
N LEU A 224 -2.23 12.42 -0.07
CA LEU A 224 -3.30 13.32 -0.47
C LEU A 224 -3.02 14.76 -0.01
N LYS A 225 -2.61 14.93 1.25
CA LYS A 225 -2.21 16.22 1.80
C LYS A 225 -1.10 16.86 0.96
N CYS A 226 -0.02 16.13 0.72
CA CYS A 226 1.13 16.64 0.00
C CYS A 226 0.76 17.16 -1.40
N CYS A 227 -0.03 16.37 -2.15
CA CYS A 227 -0.52 16.77 -3.47
C CYS A 227 -1.52 17.92 -3.40
N SER A 228 -2.37 17.97 -2.37
CA SER A 228 -3.36 19.03 -2.20
C SER A 228 -2.75 20.39 -1.86
N GLU A 229 -1.56 20.42 -1.24
CA GLU A 229 -0.87 21.63 -0.78
C GLU A 229 0.11 22.20 -1.81
N ASN A 230 0.56 21.38 -2.77
CA ASN A 230 1.51 21.79 -3.81
C ASN A 230 0.79 22.29 -5.09
N GLN A 231 1.57 22.58 -6.14
CA GLN A 231 1.05 23.08 -7.43
C GLN A 231 0.15 22.05 -8.13
N TYR A 232 0.37 20.76 -7.91
CA TYR A 232 -0.44 19.69 -8.49
C TYR A 232 -1.91 19.79 -8.06
N GLY A 233 -2.17 20.13 -6.80
CA GLY A 233 -3.53 20.32 -6.29
C GLY A 233 -4.33 21.41 -7.03
N GLU A 234 -3.66 22.29 -7.78
CA GLU A 234 -4.32 23.32 -8.59
C GLU A 234 -4.69 22.83 -9.99
N GLU A 235 -4.17 21.68 -10.42
CA GLU A 235 -4.43 21.11 -11.74
C GLU A 235 -5.90 20.70 -11.88
N ARG A 236 -6.41 20.78 -13.11
CA ARG A 236 -7.81 20.43 -13.42
C ARG A 236 -8.12 18.97 -13.07
N SER A 237 -7.14 18.08 -13.22
CA SER A 237 -7.31 16.64 -13.07
C SER A 237 -7.35 16.17 -11.60
N PHE A 238 -6.77 16.93 -10.67
CA PHE A 238 -6.72 16.54 -9.26
C PHE A 238 -8.13 16.34 -8.70
N LEU A 239 -8.37 15.18 -8.07
CA LEU A 239 -9.66 14.74 -7.50
C LEU A 239 -10.84 14.88 -8.48
N SER A 240 -10.66 14.48 -9.73
CA SER A 240 -11.68 14.59 -10.79
C SER A 240 -12.13 13.25 -11.38
N LYS A 241 -11.33 12.18 -11.22
CA LYS A 241 -11.61 10.87 -11.80
C LYS A 241 -12.42 10.03 -10.83
N ASP A 242 -13.49 9.41 -11.31
CA ASP A 242 -14.29 8.47 -10.52
C ASP A 242 -14.14 7.05 -11.06
N VAL A 243 -14.18 6.07 -10.17
CA VAL A 243 -13.97 4.65 -10.46
C VAL A 243 -14.83 3.82 -9.52
N SER A 244 -15.57 2.87 -10.08
CA SER A 244 -16.42 1.94 -9.33
C SER A 244 -15.63 0.80 -8.66
N ALA A 245 -16.20 0.22 -7.60
CA ALA A 245 -15.67 -0.97 -6.96
C ALA A 245 -15.51 -2.15 -7.95
N GLU A 246 -16.44 -2.29 -8.90
CA GLU A 246 -16.37 -3.32 -9.95
C GLU A 246 -15.17 -3.10 -10.88
N GLN A 247 -14.84 -1.85 -11.23
CA GLN A 247 -13.66 -1.55 -12.05
C GLN A 247 -12.36 -1.85 -11.30
N ILE A 248 -12.32 -1.57 -9.98
CA ILE A 248 -11.18 -1.92 -9.13
C ILE A 248 -11.02 -3.43 -9.05
N ALA A 249 -12.09 -4.17 -8.73
CA ALA A 249 -12.06 -5.63 -8.65
C ALA A 249 -11.67 -6.28 -9.99
N LYS A 250 -12.26 -5.81 -11.10
CA LYS A 250 -11.91 -6.26 -12.47
C LYS A 250 -10.51 -5.89 -12.91
N THR A 251 -9.80 -5.04 -12.17
CA THR A 251 -8.42 -4.65 -12.47
C THR A 251 -7.46 -5.45 -11.60
N LEU A 252 -7.65 -5.40 -10.28
CA LEU A 252 -6.71 -5.89 -9.30
C LEU A 252 -6.98 -7.33 -8.87
N CYS A 253 -8.24 -7.66 -8.58
CA CYS A 253 -8.64 -8.93 -7.95
C CYS A 253 -8.70 -10.07 -8.97
N LYS A 254 -7.61 -10.29 -9.73
CA LYS A 254 -7.52 -11.33 -10.75
C LYS A 254 -6.63 -12.47 -10.34
N PHE A 255 -7.14 -13.66 -10.58
CA PHE A 255 -6.37 -14.89 -10.61
C PHE A 255 -6.63 -15.59 -11.93
N GLU A 256 -5.56 -15.84 -12.69
CA GLU A 256 -5.64 -16.29 -14.08
C GLU A 256 -6.49 -15.32 -14.93
N LYS A 257 -7.65 -15.78 -15.42
CA LYS A 257 -8.59 -14.97 -16.23
C LYS A 257 -9.85 -14.57 -15.46
N GLU A 258 -9.99 -14.99 -14.21
CA GLU A 258 -11.18 -14.76 -13.39
C GLU A 258 -10.95 -13.65 -12.37
N VAL A 259 -12.01 -12.89 -12.10
CA VAL A 259 -12.06 -12.01 -10.93
C VAL A 259 -12.39 -12.87 -9.73
N TYR A 260 -11.53 -12.86 -8.71
CA TYR A 260 -11.72 -13.71 -7.52
C TYR A 260 -12.59 -13.05 -6.44
N LEU A 261 -12.77 -11.73 -6.46
CA LEU A 261 -13.61 -11.03 -5.49
C LEU A 261 -15.09 -11.22 -5.88
N ASP A 262 -15.82 -11.99 -5.07
CA ASP A 262 -17.18 -12.43 -5.37
C ASP A 262 -18.17 -11.24 -5.45
N GLU A 263 -18.10 -10.30 -4.51
CA GLU A 263 -19.04 -9.18 -4.35
C GLU A 263 -18.28 -7.84 -4.28
N PRO A 264 -17.92 -7.22 -5.42
CA PRO A 264 -17.09 -6.00 -5.43
C PRO A 264 -17.65 -4.83 -4.62
N SER A 265 -18.98 -4.67 -4.56
CA SER A 265 -19.63 -3.59 -3.81
C SER A 265 -19.32 -3.59 -2.31
N ILE A 266 -18.81 -4.70 -1.77
CA ILE A 266 -18.36 -4.77 -0.37
C ILE A 266 -17.20 -3.80 -0.07
N LEU A 267 -16.43 -3.39 -1.10
CA LEU A 267 -15.38 -2.39 -0.95
C LEU A 267 -15.90 -1.01 -0.53
N GLU A 268 -17.20 -0.76 -0.72
CA GLU A 268 -17.87 0.49 -0.34
C GLU A 268 -18.54 0.39 1.03
N SER A 269 -18.46 -0.76 1.70
CA SER A 269 -19.11 -0.98 2.98
C SER A 269 -18.39 -0.25 4.12
N PRO A 270 -19.07 0.07 5.23
CA PRO A 270 -18.45 0.67 6.40
C PRO A 270 -17.24 -0.13 6.91
N GLU A 271 -17.30 -1.46 6.83
CA GLU A 271 -16.25 -2.35 7.30
C GLU A 271 -14.97 -2.26 6.44
N LYS A 272 -15.08 -1.85 5.16
CA LYS A 272 -13.96 -1.84 4.21
C LYS A 272 -13.49 -0.43 3.84
N LEU A 273 -14.37 0.57 3.93
CA LEU A 273 -14.05 1.96 3.60
C LEU A 273 -14.32 2.88 4.79
N HIS A 274 -13.45 2.80 5.80
CA HIS A 274 -13.54 3.63 6.99
C HIS A 274 -12.19 4.21 7.42
N MET A 275 -12.29 5.20 8.30
CA MET A 275 -11.18 5.79 9.04
C MET A 275 -11.54 5.94 10.51
N ASN A 276 -10.54 6.12 11.37
CA ASN A 276 -10.83 6.57 12.74
C ASN A 276 -11.21 8.07 12.76
N PRO A 277 -11.81 8.59 13.86
CA PRO A 277 -12.29 9.97 13.91
C PRO A 277 -11.19 11.02 13.67
N LYS A 278 -9.97 10.77 14.15
CA LYS A 278 -8.82 11.68 13.97
C LYS A 278 -8.47 11.79 12.48
N GLN A 279 -8.35 10.65 11.80
CA GLN A 279 -8.04 10.57 10.36
C GLN A 279 -9.14 11.22 9.51
N LYS A 280 -10.41 10.99 9.84
CA LYS A 280 -11.52 11.63 9.12
C LYS A 280 -11.49 13.15 9.27
N ASN A 281 -11.25 13.65 10.49
CA ASN A 281 -11.14 15.09 10.73
C ASN A 281 -9.96 15.72 9.96
N GLU A 282 -8.84 15.00 9.87
CA GLU A 282 -7.69 15.42 9.07
C GLU A 282 -8.02 15.46 7.57
N LEU A 283 -8.66 14.43 7.03
CA LEU A 283 -9.15 14.40 5.65
C LEU A 283 -10.04 15.61 5.34
N ASP A 284 -11.01 15.88 6.22
CA ASP A 284 -11.96 16.97 6.02
C ASP A 284 -11.26 18.33 6.04
N THR A 285 -10.27 18.49 6.92
CA THR A 285 -9.43 19.69 6.98
C THR A 285 -8.63 19.88 5.70
N ILE A 286 -7.98 18.83 5.19
CA ILE A 286 -7.22 18.84 3.93
C ILE A 286 -8.13 19.32 2.78
N LEU A 287 -9.30 18.70 2.63
CA LEU A 287 -10.22 18.97 1.53
C LEU A 287 -10.83 20.37 1.60
N ILE A 288 -11.22 20.84 2.80
CA ILE A 288 -11.75 22.19 2.99
C ILE A 288 -10.68 23.24 2.65
N ASN A 289 -9.43 23.04 3.10
CA ASN A 289 -8.34 23.97 2.83
C ASN A 289 -8.02 24.02 1.33
N TRP A 290 -7.90 22.86 0.69
CA TRP A 290 -7.71 22.75 -0.76
C TRP A 290 -8.83 23.42 -1.55
N ALA A 291 -10.10 23.15 -1.21
CA ALA A 291 -11.27 23.72 -1.88
C ALA A 291 -11.29 25.25 -1.78
N ASN A 292 -11.02 25.79 -0.59
CA ASN A 292 -10.96 27.24 -0.37
C ASN A 292 -9.81 27.89 -1.15
N ARG A 293 -8.62 27.27 -1.15
CA ARG A 293 -7.43 27.75 -1.85
C ARG A 293 -7.61 27.76 -3.36
N THR A 294 -8.24 26.72 -3.90
CA THR A 294 -8.37 26.52 -5.35
C THR A 294 -9.69 27.01 -5.95
N PHE A 295 -10.60 27.54 -5.11
CA PHE A 295 -11.96 27.94 -5.45
C PHE A 295 -12.77 26.79 -6.08
N ARG A 296 -12.63 25.58 -5.52
CA ARG A 296 -13.32 24.36 -5.94
C ARG A 296 -14.27 23.85 -4.85
N SER A 297 -15.11 22.87 -5.20
CA SER A 297 -15.96 22.18 -4.23
C SER A 297 -15.13 21.20 -3.39
N ALA A 298 -15.37 21.15 -2.07
CA ALA A 298 -14.84 20.10 -1.21
C ALA A 298 -15.65 18.79 -1.29
N ASN A 299 -16.80 18.79 -1.98
CA ASN A 299 -17.60 17.59 -2.19
C ASN A 299 -17.02 16.76 -3.35
N VAL A 300 -16.02 15.95 -3.02
CA VAL A 300 -15.27 15.09 -3.96
C VAL A 300 -15.25 13.64 -3.46
N GLY A 301 -16.35 13.19 -2.84
CA GLY A 301 -16.58 11.81 -2.41
C GLY A 301 -16.04 11.44 -1.02
N SER A 302 -15.76 12.42 -0.15
CA SER A 302 -15.32 12.14 1.23
C SER A 302 -16.45 11.76 2.18
N ASP A 303 -17.70 12.00 1.80
CA ASP A 303 -18.92 11.60 2.51
C ASP A 303 -19.17 10.08 2.44
N ALA A 304 -18.62 9.41 1.42
CA ALA A 304 -18.63 7.96 1.31
C ALA A 304 -17.63 7.25 2.24
N ILE A 305 -16.72 7.99 2.90
CA ILE A 305 -15.78 7.41 3.87
C ILE A 305 -16.42 7.38 5.26
N PHE A 306 -16.64 6.18 5.79
CA PHE A 306 -17.24 5.98 7.11
C PHE A 306 -16.25 6.31 8.23
N VAL A 307 -16.78 6.64 9.40
CA VAL A 307 -15.99 6.80 10.63
C VAL A 307 -16.23 5.60 11.53
N LYS A 308 -15.17 4.89 11.88
CA LYS A 308 -15.20 3.81 12.86
C LYS A 308 -14.98 4.41 14.24
N GLU A 309 -16.04 4.45 15.03
CA GLU A 309 -16.04 5.00 16.37
C GLU A 309 -15.29 4.09 17.36
N SER A 310 -14.94 4.64 18.54
CA SER A 310 -14.20 3.89 19.56
C SER A 310 -14.98 2.70 20.14
N ASP A 311 -16.30 2.72 20.06
CA ASP A 311 -17.19 1.61 20.45
C ASP A 311 -17.32 0.54 19.35
N GLY A 312 -16.67 0.73 18.20
CA GLY A 312 -16.69 -0.17 17.06
C GLY A 312 -17.86 0.05 16.08
N SER A 313 -18.76 0.99 16.37
CA SER A 313 -19.83 1.38 15.45
C SER A 313 -19.31 2.21 14.27
N TYR A 314 -20.13 2.33 13.23
CA TYR A 314 -19.81 3.11 12.04
C TYR A 314 -20.78 4.27 11.86
N THR A 315 -20.26 5.47 11.69
CA THR A 315 -21.06 6.65 11.33
C THR A 315 -20.76 7.05 9.89
N ALA A 316 -21.80 7.50 9.17
CA ALA A 316 -21.66 7.95 7.79
C ALA A 316 -20.80 9.23 7.72
N GLY A 317 -20.00 9.33 6.65
CA GLY A 317 -19.32 10.57 6.33
C GLY A 317 -20.31 11.70 6.05
N LYS A 318 -19.85 12.93 6.21
CA LYS A 318 -20.67 14.13 5.99
C LYS A 318 -20.25 14.82 4.71
N THR A 319 -21.23 15.34 3.97
CA THR A 319 -20.94 16.24 2.84
C THR A 319 -20.26 17.50 3.37
N LEU A 320 -19.10 17.83 2.77
CA LEU A 320 -18.33 18.99 3.18
C LEU A 320 -18.84 20.26 2.50
N ALA A 321 -19.05 21.30 3.29
CA ALA A 321 -19.29 22.65 2.81
C ALA A 321 -17.98 23.46 2.86
N ALA A 322 -17.51 23.94 1.71
CA ALA A 322 -16.45 24.95 1.63
C ALA A 322 -17.06 26.35 1.48
N LYS A 323 -16.27 27.41 1.72
CA LYS A 323 -16.75 28.78 1.48
C LYS A 323 -17.07 28.93 0.00
N ALA A 324 -18.31 29.27 -0.32
CA ALA A 324 -18.70 29.54 -1.71
C ALA A 324 -17.83 30.70 -2.25
N SER A 325 -16.95 30.40 -3.19
CA SER A 325 -16.16 31.41 -3.87
C SER A 325 -16.93 31.94 -5.07
N LYS A 326 -16.96 33.27 -5.23
CA LYS A 326 -17.43 33.90 -6.48
C LYS A 326 -16.36 33.90 -7.57
N GLN A 327 -15.14 33.48 -7.26
CA GLN A 327 -14.02 33.46 -8.20
C GLN A 327 -14.00 32.15 -9.00
N SER A 328 -13.54 32.23 -10.26
CA SER A 328 -13.31 31.02 -11.06
C SER A 328 -12.19 30.17 -10.45
N PRO A 329 -12.26 28.83 -10.54
CA PRO A 329 -11.17 27.93 -10.19
C PRO A 329 -9.81 28.35 -10.74
N LEU A 330 -8.74 28.14 -9.97
CA LEU A 330 -7.39 28.60 -10.33
C LEU A 330 -6.91 28.12 -11.70
N TRP A 331 -7.18 26.86 -12.07
CA TRP A 331 -6.81 26.33 -13.38
C TRP A 331 -7.48 27.09 -14.54
N MET A 332 -8.73 27.56 -14.38
CA MET A 332 -9.40 28.39 -15.39
C MET A 332 -8.77 29.78 -15.49
N GLN A 333 -8.34 30.36 -14.36
CA GLN A 333 -7.64 31.64 -14.36
C GLN A 333 -6.31 31.53 -15.11
N LYS A 334 -5.56 30.44 -14.90
CA LYS A 334 -4.30 30.15 -15.62
C LYS A 334 -4.52 30.01 -17.14
N LEU A 335 -5.58 29.32 -17.58
CA LEU A 335 -5.91 29.21 -19.01
C LEU A 335 -6.17 30.58 -19.64
N LYS A 336 -7.01 31.40 -18.99
CA LYS A 336 -7.31 32.77 -19.44
C LYS A 336 -6.05 33.64 -19.54
N ASN A 337 -5.18 33.58 -18.53
CA ASN A 337 -3.94 34.36 -18.50
C ASN A 337 -2.93 33.92 -19.58
N ASN A 338 -3.00 32.66 -20.02
CA ASN A 338 -2.14 32.11 -21.06
C ASN A 338 -2.74 32.27 -22.48
N GLY A 339 -3.84 33.03 -22.64
CA GLY A 339 -4.47 33.28 -23.92
C GLY A 339 -5.07 32.03 -24.57
N ARG A 340 -5.46 31.04 -23.77
CA ARG A 340 -6.05 29.77 -24.23
C ARG A 340 -7.53 29.65 -23.89
#